data_AF-A0A382YT30-F1
#
_entry.id   AF-A0A382YT30-F1
#
_cell.length_a   1.000
_cell.length_b   1.000
_cell.length_c   1.000
_cell.angle_alpha   90.00
_cell.angle_beta   90.00
_cell.angle_gamma   90.00
#
_symmetry.space_group_name_H-M   'P 1'
#
loop_
_entity.id
_entity.type
_entity.pdbx_description
1 polymer ?
#
loop_
_entity_poly.entity_id
_entity_poly.type
_entity_poly.pdbx_seq_one_letter_code
_entity_poly.pdbx_strand_id
1 'polypeptide(L)'
;MDLKNLLPNNQKKLYGYNNEFTELVKLYKNKKLPSKIFLTGPKGIGKATMAYHLINYIFSSKEEYQYDLNNLKINNLNKSHKLILHNTHPNLHLVDII
;
A
#
# COMPACT_ATOMS: atom_id res chain seq x y z
N MET A 1 18.28 -13.35 -8.64
CA MET A 1 17.13 -12.78 -7.92
C MET A 1 16.22 -12.16 -8.98
N ASP A 2 14.95 -12.57 -9.07
CA ASP A 2 14.03 -11.99 -10.05
C ASP A 2 13.70 -10.54 -9.65
N LEU A 3 14.03 -9.58 -10.53
CA LEU A 3 13.83 -8.14 -10.29
C LEU A 3 12.36 -7.79 -10.03
N LYS A 4 11.43 -8.63 -10.50
CA LYS A 4 9.99 -8.50 -10.22
C LYS A 4 9.69 -8.53 -8.72
N ASN A 5 10.46 -9.28 -7.93
CA ASN A 5 10.24 -9.37 -6.48
C ASN A 5 10.63 -8.08 -5.74
N LEU A 6 11.34 -7.16 -6.38
CA LEU A 6 11.73 -5.86 -5.81
C LEU A 6 10.75 -4.75 -6.16
N LEU A 7 9.71 -5.05 -6.97
CA LEU A 7 8.71 -4.06 -7.31
C LEU A 7 7.93 -3.61 -6.06
N PRO A 8 7.52 -2.33 -5.98
CA PRO A 8 6.81 -1.80 -4.83
C PRO A 8 5.49 -2.50 -4.50
N ASN A 9 4.74 -2.92 -5.52
CA ASN A 9 3.47 -3.64 -5.37
C ASN A 9 3.65 -5.09 -4.91
N ASN A 10 4.86 -5.66 -5.02
CA ASN A 10 5.18 -7.02 -4.59
C ASN A 10 5.68 -7.07 -3.13
N GLN A 11 6.06 -5.92 -2.57
CA GLN A 11 6.52 -5.85 -1.18
C GLN A 11 5.34 -6.08 -0.24
N LYS A 12 5.48 -7.06 0.65
CA LYS A 12 4.46 -7.41 1.64
C LYS A 12 4.75 -6.86 3.02
N LYS A 13 5.95 -6.35 3.26
CA LYS A 13 6.34 -5.78 4.54
C LYS A 13 6.86 -4.38 4.32
N LEU A 14 6.34 -3.42 5.08
CA LEU A 14 6.84 -2.06 5.11
C LEU A 14 7.90 -1.98 6.21
N TYR A 15 9.08 -1.49 5.85
CA TYR A 15 10.17 -1.28 6.78
C TYR A 15 10.32 0.22 7.03
N GLY A 16 10.42 0.62 8.30
CA GLY A 16 10.34 2.03 8.69
C GLY A 16 8.94 2.61 8.46
N TYR A 17 8.85 3.95 8.41
CA TYR A 17 7.61 4.69 8.16
C TYR A 17 6.46 4.42 9.14
N ASN A 18 6.73 3.86 10.33
CA ASN A 18 5.70 3.51 11.30
C ASN A 18 4.79 4.70 11.64
N ASN A 19 5.39 5.87 11.85
CA ASN A 19 4.68 7.07 12.26
C ASN A 19 3.85 7.64 11.11
N GLU A 20 4.47 7.81 9.95
CA GLU A 20 3.87 8.36 8.74
C GLU A 20 2.72 7.49 8.25
N PHE A 21 2.93 6.17 8.22
CA PHE A 21 1.89 5.22 7.81
C PHE A 21 0.73 5.20 8.80
N THR A 22 1.02 5.17 10.11
CA THR A 22 -0.02 5.21 11.15
C THR A 22 -0.83 6.50 11.07
N GLU A 23 -0.19 7.63 10.77
CA GLU A 23 -0.90 8.90 10.60
C GLU A 23 -1.83 8.89 9.39
N LEU A 24 -1.37 8.37 8.24
CA LEU A 24 -2.22 8.20 7.06
C LEU A 24 -3.42 7.28 7.35
N VAL A 25 -3.20 6.19 8.09
CA VAL A 25 -4.26 5.27 8.53
C VAL A 25 -5.26 5.98 9.46
N LYS A 26 -4.79 6.78 10.42
CA LYS A 26 -5.66 7.58 11.31
C LYS A 26 -6.48 8.58 10.51
N LEU A 27 -5.87 9.30 9.58
CA LEU A 27 -6.57 10.24 8.70
C LEU A 27 -7.67 9.54 7.89
N TYR A 28 -7.39 8.35 7.33
CA TYR A 28 -8.39 7.55 6.64
C TYR A 28 -9.54 7.12 7.56
N LYS A 29 -9.25 6.52 8.72
CA LYS A 29 -10.27 6.10 9.71
C LYS A 29 -11.17 7.25 10.14
N ASN A 30 -10.58 8.44 10.30
CA ASN A 30 -11.28 9.65 10.73
C ASN A 30 -12.01 10.37 9.57
N LYS A 31 -12.01 9.82 8.35
CA LYS A 31 -12.55 10.45 7.14
C LYS A 31 -11.94 11.84 6.85
N LYS A 32 -10.68 12.01 7.23
CA LYS A 32 -9.87 13.23 7.06
C LYS A 32 -8.69 13.04 6.10
N LEU A 33 -8.65 11.91 5.37
CA LEU A 33 -7.62 11.68 4.36
C LEU A 33 -7.79 12.71 3.23
N PRO A 34 -6.73 13.45 2.85
CA PRO A 34 -6.84 14.44 1.78
C PRO A 34 -7.12 13.75 0.45
N SER A 35 -7.77 14.46 -0.47
CA SER A 35 -8.08 13.95 -1.82
C SER A 35 -6.83 13.71 -2.67
N LYS A 36 -5.70 14.32 -2.32
CA LYS A 36 -4.42 14.22 -3.01
C LYS A 36 -3.31 14.07 -1.98
N ILE A 37 -2.43 13.10 -2.19
CA ILE A 37 -1.25 12.86 -1.35
C ILE A 37 -0.04 12.91 -2.26
N PHE A 38 0.94 13.75 -1.92
CA PHE A 38 2.21 13.84 -2.64
C PHE A 38 3.31 13.27 -1.75
N LEU A 39 3.93 12.18 -2.19
CA LEU A 39 5.04 11.54 -1.48
C LEU A 39 6.37 12.02 -2.08
N THR A 40 7.15 12.79 -1.31
CA THR A 40 8.44 13.35 -1.73
C THR A 40 9.62 12.63 -1.08
N GLY A 41 10.80 12.76 -1.67
CA GLY A 41 12.06 12.26 -1.10
C GLY A 41 12.94 11.52 -2.12
N PRO A 42 14.12 11.03 -1.70
CA PRO A 42 15.07 10.34 -2.58
C PRO A 42 14.50 9.12 -3.30
N LYS A 43 15.09 8.77 -4.45
CA LYS A 43 14.77 7.52 -5.18
C LYS A 43 15.15 6.32 -4.31
N GLY A 44 14.31 5.29 -4.31
CA GLY A 44 14.56 4.05 -3.56
C GLY A 44 14.18 4.08 -2.08
N ILE A 45 13.76 5.22 -1.52
CA ILE A 45 13.42 5.32 -0.09
C ILE A 45 12.10 4.60 0.30
N GLY A 46 11.31 4.09 -0.66
CA GLY A 46 10.09 3.32 -0.36
C GLY A 46 8.75 4.07 -0.54
N LYS A 47 8.74 5.22 -1.21
CA LYS A 47 7.53 6.04 -1.44
C LYS A 47 6.39 5.26 -2.11
N ALA A 48 6.67 4.62 -3.24
CA ALA A 48 5.68 3.82 -3.95
C ALA A 48 5.23 2.61 -3.11
N THR A 49 6.15 1.99 -2.37
CA THR A 49 5.83 0.88 -1.47
C THR A 49 4.84 1.31 -0.40
N MET A 50 5.09 2.43 0.28
CA MET A 50 4.17 2.97 1.28
C MET A 50 2.79 3.27 0.69
N ALA A 51 2.72 3.79 -0.54
CA ALA A 51 1.45 4.01 -1.24
C ALA A 51 0.68 2.70 -1.46
N TYR A 52 1.33 1.63 -1.95
CA TYR A 52 0.70 0.32 -2.13
C TYR A 52 0.23 -0.29 -0.81
N HIS A 53 0.99 -0.11 0.27
CA HIS A 53 0.57 -0.55 1.61
C HIS A 53 -0.68 0.22 2.09
N LEU A 54 -0.76 1.54 1.84
CA LEU A 54 -1.93 2.34 2.23
C LEU A 54 -3.16 1.95 1.41
N ILE A 55 -2.99 1.77 0.10
CA ILE A 55 -4.03 1.29 -0.80
C ILE A 55 -4.55 -0.07 -0.35
N ASN A 56 -3.65 -1.00 -0.02
CA ASN A 56 -4.04 -2.32 0.47
C ASN A 56 -4.76 -2.24 1.81
N TYR A 57 -4.29 -1.41 2.74
CA TYR A 57 -4.96 -1.16 4.01
C TYR A 57 -6.41 -0.70 3.81
N ILE A 58 -6.63 0.25 2.88
CA ILE A 58 -7.95 0.79 2.56
C ILE A 58 -8.87 -0.29 1.98
N PHE A 59 -8.42 -0.99 0.93
CA PHE A 59 -9.27 -1.95 0.21
C PHE A 59 -9.49 -3.26 0.96
N SER A 60 -8.52 -3.72 1.74
CA SER A 60 -8.67 -4.97 2.50
C SER A 60 -9.38 -4.81 3.86
N SER A 61 -9.77 -3.58 4.26
CA SER A 61 -10.35 -3.29 5.57
C SER A 61 -11.65 -4.05 5.92
N LYS A 62 -12.32 -4.66 4.94
CA LYS A 62 -13.53 -5.49 5.12
C LYS A 62 -13.34 -6.93 4.64
N GLU A 63 -12.12 -7.33 4.31
CA GLU A 63 -11.79 -8.68 3.86
C GLU A 63 -11.41 -9.57 5.06
N GLU A 64 -11.34 -10.89 4.86
CA GLU A 64 -10.89 -11.84 5.90
C GLU A 64 -9.40 -11.63 6.24
N TYR A 65 -8.57 -11.45 5.22
CA TYR A 65 -7.12 -11.29 5.34
C TYR A 65 -6.71 -9.82 5.29
N GLN A 66 -7.19 -9.03 6.24
CA GLN A 66 -6.93 -7.59 6.31
C GLN A 66 -5.43 -7.28 6.45
N TYR A 67 -5.07 -6.04 6.11
CA TYR A 67 -3.73 -5.52 6.37
C TYR A 67 -3.39 -5.53 7.87
N ASP A 68 -2.23 -6.08 8.22
CA ASP A 68 -1.73 -6.13 9.59
C ASP A 68 -1.02 -4.82 9.95
N LEU A 69 -1.72 -3.94 10.67
CA LEU A 69 -1.18 -2.66 11.13
C LEU A 69 -0.07 -2.81 12.18
N ASN A 70 -0.10 -3.87 13.00
CA ASN A 70 0.88 -4.04 14.07
C ASN A 70 2.25 -4.43 13.50
N ASN A 71 2.26 -5.24 12.45
CA ASN A 71 3.48 -5.71 11.79
C ASN A 71 3.81 -4.99 10.48
N LEU A 72 2.98 -4.01 10.08
CA LEU A 72 2.99 -3.34 8.79
C LEU A 72 3.16 -4.32 7.62
N LYS A 73 2.28 -5.32 7.58
CA LYS A 73 2.42 -6.47 6.71
C LYS A 73 1.12 -6.80 5.98
N ILE A 74 1.26 -7.17 4.72
CA ILE A 74 0.20 -7.72 3.87
C ILE A 74 0.21 -9.24 3.99
N ASN A 75 -0.95 -9.84 4.23
CA ASN A 75 -1.10 -11.28 4.24
C ASN A 75 -0.98 -11.86 2.81
N ASN A 76 -0.37 -13.03 2.66
CA ASN A 76 -0.25 -13.72 1.36
C ASN A 76 -1.60 -14.07 0.72
N LEU A 77 -2.64 -14.24 1.54
CA LEU A 77 -4.00 -14.59 1.11
C LEU A 77 -4.89 -13.36 0.90
N ASN A 78 -4.38 -12.15 1.14
CA ASN A 78 -5.11 -10.90 0.95
C ASN A 78 -5.61 -10.76 -0.50
N LYS A 79 -6.94 -10.67 -0.67
CA LYS A 79 -7.59 -10.66 -1.98
C LYS A 79 -7.28 -9.36 -2.72
N SER A 80 -7.45 -8.23 -2.04
CA SER A 80 -7.13 -6.91 -2.59
C SER A 80 -5.70 -6.84 -3.12
N HIS A 81 -4.72 -7.38 -2.40
CA HIS A 81 -3.32 -7.41 -2.82
C HIS A 81 -3.12 -8.20 -4.10
N LYS A 82 -3.74 -9.38 -4.23
CA LYS A 82 -3.68 -10.20 -5.46
C LYS A 82 -4.28 -9.45 -6.65
N LEU A 83 -5.42 -8.78 -6.46
CA LEU A 83 -6.04 -7.98 -7.54
C LEU A 83 -5.16 -6.79 -7.95
N ILE A 84 -4.55 -6.10 -6.98
CA ILE A 84 -3.60 -5.01 -7.24
C ILE A 84 -2.37 -5.53 -8.00
N LEU A 85 -1.81 -6.67 -7.58
CA LEU A 85 -0.66 -7.31 -8.22
C LEU A 85 -0.92 -7.62 -9.70
N HIS A 86 -2.15 -8.04 -10.02
CA HIS A 86 -2.58 -8.35 -11.39
C HIS A 86 -3.16 -7.13 -12.14
N ASN A 87 -3.15 -5.93 -11.55
CA ASN A 87 -3.77 -4.72 -12.11
C ASN A 87 -5.26 -4.90 -12.48
N THR A 88 -5.98 -5.75 -11.74
CA THR A 88 -7.41 -6.06 -11.97
C THR A 88 -8.34 -5.54 -10.87
N HIS A 89 -7.81 -4.76 -9.91
CA HIS A 89 -8.63 -4.21 -8.84
C HIS A 89 -9.56 -3.11 -9.39
N PRO A 90 -10.89 -3.25 -9.26
CA PRO A 90 -11.85 -2.38 -9.95
C PRO A 90 -11.77 -0.90 -9.52
N ASN A 91 -11.32 -0.65 -8.28
CA ASN A 91 -11.22 0.70 -7.72
C ASN A 91 -9.78 1.26 -7.73
N LEU A 92 -8.84 0.62 -8.44
CA LEU A 92 -7.46 1.13 -8.58
C LEU A 92 -7.14 1.42 -10.04
N HIS A 93 -6.81 2.67 -10.32
CA HIS A 93 -6.32 3.10 -11.63
C HIS A 93 -4.85 3.52 -11.50
N LEU A 94 -3.96 2.67 -11.99
CA LEU A 94 -2.54 2.99 -12.08
C LEU A 94 -2.30 3.82 -13.34
N VAL A 95 -1.75 5.03 -13.17
CA VAL A 95 -1.28 5.87 -14.26
C VAL A 95 0.23 5.93 -14.14
N ASP A 96 0.92 5.44 -15.16
CA ASP A 96 2.37 5.52 -15.27
C ASP A 96 2.71 6.35 -16.50
N ILE A 97 3.62 7.32 -16.33
CA ILE A 97 4.08 8.18 -17.42
C ILE A 97 5.35 7.51 -17.94
N ILE A 98 5.17 6.68 -18.96
CA ILE A 98 6.28 6.04 -19.70
C ILE A 98 7.13 7.12 -20.39
#